data_AF-A0A925TLS0-F1
#
_entry.id   AF-A0A925TLS0-F1
#
_cell.length_a   1.000
_cell.length_b   1.000
_cell.length_c   1.000
_cell.angle_alpha   90.00
_cell.angle_beta   90.00
_cell.angle_gamma   90.00
#
_symmetry.space_group_name_H-M   'P 1'
#
loop_
_entity.id
_entity.type
_entity.pdbx_description
1 polymer ?
#
loop_
_entity_poly.entity_id
_entity_poly.type
_entity_poly.pdbx_seq_one_letter_code
_entity_poly.pdbx_strand_id
1 'polypeptide(L)' 'MSLPAWKVAKTYTDILYHKSEGIAKITINRPEKRNAFRPETVMEMHDALIDAREDLTV' A
#
# COMPACT_ATOMS: atom_id res chain seq x y z
N MET A 1 -2.18 19.38 -14.82
CA MET A 1 -2.60 18.62 -13.62
C MET A 1 -1.36 18.32 -12.82
N SER A 2 -1.30 18.72 -11.54
CA SER A 2 -0.21 18.34 -10.64
C SER A 2 -0.35 16.86 -10.30
N LEU A 3 0.76 16.12 -10.26
CA LEU A 3 0.74 14.76 -9.75
C LEU A 3 0.56 14.79 -8.22
N PRO A 4 -0.25 13.87 -7.64
CA PRO A 4 -0.40 13.78 -6.19
C PRO A 4 0.96 13.46 -5.53
N ALA A 5 1.26 14.16 -4.44
CA ALA A 5 2.51 14.01 -3.70
C ALA A 5 2.47 12.77 -2.78
N TRP A 6 2.67 11.59 -3.37
CA TRP A 6 2.71 10.32 -2.65
C TRP A 6 3.80 10.29 -1.57
N LYS A 7 3.39 10.04 -0.32
CA LYS A 7 4.30 9.80 0.81
C LYS A 7 4.23 8.34 1.22
N VAL A 8 5.37 7.74 1.53
CA VAL A 8 5.43 6.39 2.08
C VAL A 8 4.78 6.43 3.46
N ALA A 9 3.74 5.61 3.66
CA ALA A 9 3.06 5.51 4.95
C ALA A 9 3.69 4.42 5.82
N LYS A 10 4.00 3.26 5.23
CA LYS A 10 4.71 2.16 5.88
C LYS A 10 5.46 1.33 4.84
N THR A 11 6.55 0.71 5.26
CA THR A 11 7.38 -0.16 4.42
C THR A 11 7.03 -1.62 4.68
N TYR A 12 6.92 -2.40 3.61
CA TYR A 12 6.66 -3.82 3.63
C TYR A 12 7.61 -4.55 2.67
N THR A 13 7.62 -5.87 2.72
CA THR A 13 8.49 -6.70 1.87
C THR A 13 7.88 -6.90 0.49
N ASP A 14 6.60 -7.30 0.42
CA ASP A 14 5.93 -7.68 -0.82
C ASP A 14 5.03 -6.57 -1.38
N ILE A 15 4.78 -5.50 -0.64
CA ILE A 15 3.92 -4.38 -1.05
C ILE A 15 4.59 -3.01 -0.84
N LEU A 16 4.10 -2.01 -1.58
CA LEU A 16 4.40 -0.61 -1.38
C LEU A 16 3.14 0.11 -0.92
N TYR A 17 3.25 0.86 0.18
CA TYR A 17 2.12 1.58 0.75
C TYR A 17 2.38 3.09 0.85
N HIS A 18 1.53 3.85 0.16
CA HIS A 18 1.61 5.30 0.09
C HIS A 18 0.28 5.96 0.41
N LYS A 19 0.33 7.20 0.93
CA LYS A 19 -0.84 8.06 1.12
C LYS A 19 -0.61 9.42 0.44
N SER A 20 -1.67 10.01 -0.08
CA SER A 20 -1.68 11.38 -0.60
C SER A 20 -3.10 11.90 -0.65
N GLU A 21 -3.35 13.11 -0.13
CA GLU A 21 -4.59 13.88 -0.40
C GLU A 21 -5.90 13.09 -0.21
N GLY A 22 -6.04 12.31 0.86
CA GLY A 22 -7.26 11.50 1.07
C GLY A 22 -7.29 10.20 0.28
N ILE A 23 -6.14 9.73 -0.22
CA ILE A 23 -6.06 8.50 -1.01
C ILE A 23 -4.92 7.64 -0.50
N ALA A 24 -5.24 6.40 -0.13
CA ALA A 24 -4.29 5.33 0.10
C ALA A 24 -4.02 4.54 -1.21
N LYS A 25 -2.75 4.25 -1.48
CA LYS A 25 -2.30 3.43 -2.60
C LYS A 25 -1.46 2.27 -2.07
N ILE A 26 -2.00 1.06 -2.22
CA ILE A 26 -1.33 -0.20 -1.90
C ILE A 26 -0.97 -0.86 -3.23
N THR A 27 0.30 -1.18 -3.45
CA THR A 27 0.79 -1.79 -4.69
C THR A 27 1.55 -3.06 -4.36
N ILE A 28 1.15 -4.21 -4.92
CA ILE A 28 1.95 -5.43 -4.82
C ILE A 28 3.24 -5.22 -5.61
N ASN A 29 4.38 -5.41 -4.95
CA ASN A 29 5.72 -5.16 -5.48
C ASN A 29 6.51 -6.46 -5.60
N ARG A 30 5.96 -7.41 -6.35
CA ARG A 30 6.58 -8.70 -6.66
C ARG A 30 6.63 -8.94 -8.17
N PRO A 31 7.24 -8.03 -8.95
CA PRO A 31 7.23 -8.10 -10.41
C PRO A 31 7.86 -9.41 -10.94
N GLU A 32 8.84 -9.97 -10.23
CA GLU A 32 9.49 -11.24 -10.55
C GLU A 32 8.56 -12.45 -10.47
N LYS A 33 7.44 -12.32 -9.73
CA LYS A 33 6.36 -13.31 -9.66
C LYS A 33 5.08 -12.84 -10.35
N ARG A 34 5.16 -11.83 -11.22
CA ARG A 34 4.00 -11.19 -11.87
C ARG A 34 2.94 -10.73 -10.85
N ASN A 35 3.40 -10.27 -9.69
CA ASN A 35 2.57 -9.85 -8.55
C ASN A 35 1.67 -10.95 -7.97
N ALA A 36 2.04 -12.22 -8.13
CA ALA A 36 1.39 -13.31 -7.41
C ALA A 36 1.55 -13.13 -5.89
N PHE A 37 0.45 -13.22 -5.15
CA PHE A 37 0.45 -13.10 -3.70
C PHE A 37 0.80 -14.44 -3.03
N ARG A 38 1.53 -14.35 -1.91
CA ARG A 38 1.76 -15.45 -0.96
C ARG A 38 1.12 -15.09 0.40
N PRO A 39 1.08 -15.98 1.40
CA PRO A 39 0.48 -15.65 2.70
C PRO A 39 1.01 -14.35 3.32
N GLU A 40 2.32 -14.10 3.20
CA GLU A 40 2.95 -12.85 3.65
C GLU A 40 2.36 -11.61 2.95
N THR A 41 2.28 -11.61 1.62
CA THR A 41 1.66 -10.51 0.85
C THR A 41 0.23 -10.22 1.31
N VAL A 42 -0.55 -11.26 1.61
CA VAL A 42 -1.94 -11.09 2.08
C VAL A 42 -1.99 -10.47 3.48
N MET A 43 -1.10 -10.88 4.39
CA MET A 43 -0.99 -10.29 5.73
C MET A 43 -0.56 -8.82 5.67
N GLU A 44 0.40 -8.48 4.81
CA GLU A 44 0.85 -7.10 4.60
C GLU A 44 -0.26 -6.23 4.00
N MET A 45 -0.99 -6.73 3.00
CA MET A 45 -2.15 -6.03 2.44
C MET A 45 -3.25 -5.82 3.49
N HIS A 46 -3.53 -6.82 4.33
CA HIS A 46 -4.52 -6.71 5.39
C HIS A 46 -4.13 -5.63 6.41
N ASP A 47 -2.88 -5.60 6.86
CA ASP A 47 -2.36 -4.57 7.76
C ASP A 47 -2.44 -3.17 7.13
N ALA A 48 -2.04 -3.01 5.86
CA ALA A 48 -2.14 -1.74 5.15
C ALA A 48 -3.59 -1.28 4.95
N LEU A 49 -4.53 -2.20 4.73
CA LEU A 49 -5.95 -1.90 4.61
C LEU A 49 -6.59 -1.49 5.95
N ILE A 50 -6.19 -2.11 7.06
CA ILE A 50 -6.63 -1.69 8.39
C ILE A 50 -6.15 -0.28 8.69
N ASP A 51 -4.87 0.00 8.44
CA ASP A 51 -4.30 1.33 8.64
C ASP A 51 -5.02 2.38 7.78
N ALA A 52 -5.31 2.08 6.50
CA ALA A 52 -6.07 2.97 5.63
C ALA A 52 -7.50 3.19 6.13
N ARG A 53 -8.15 2.17 6.72
CA ARG A 53 -9.51 2.27 7.28
C ARG A 53 -9.57 3.13 8.54
N GLU A 54 -8.52 3.10 9.36
CA GLU A 54 -8.48 3.80 10.65
C GLU A 54 -7.98 5.26 10.52
N ASP A 55 -7.36 5.59 9.39
CA ASP A 55 -6.91 6.94 9.09
C ASP A 55 -8.07 7.82 8.61
N LEU A 56 -8.52 8.76 9.45
CA LEU A 56 -9.57 9.73 9.13
C LEU A 56 -9.17 10.76 8.06
N THR A 57 -7.90 10.78 7.64
CA THR A 57 -7.38 11.68 6.61
C THR A 57 -7.26 11.02 5.24
N VAL A 58 -7.64 9.74 5.14
CA VAL A 58 -7.76 8.92 3.93
C VAL A 58 -9.24 8.59 3.65
#